data_AF-A0A926AIV4-F1
#
_entry.id   AF-A0A926AIV4-F1
#
_cell.length_a   1.000
_cell.length_b   1.000
_cell.length_c   1.000
_cell.angle_alpha   90.00
_cell.angle_beta   90.00
_cell.angle_gamma   90.00
#
_symmetry.space_group_name_H-M   'P 1'
#
loop_
_entity.id
_entity.type
_entity.pdbx_description
1 polymer ?
#
loop_
_entity_poly.entity_id
_entity_poly.type
_entity_poly.pdbx_seq_one_letter_code
_entity_poly.pdbx_strand_id
1 'polypeptide(L)'
;AELNKQKFFTDAEFKTISQLSNIIIPADEKSGSATDAKVPDFIEFIVKDMPWMQTPMRGGLRWLDSQTLKIFGKPFNQCTESQQLTLIDQIAYPDLAKPDMKHGVTFFNLMRNLTASGYFSSEMGWKFIDYKGNTPNNWEGVPPEVLAKYGF
;
A
#
# COMPACT_ATOMS: atom_id res chain seq x y z
N ALA A 1 16.53 -14.48 -4.34
CA ALA A 1 16.59 -15.16 -5.66
C ALA A 1 15.74 -16.43 -5.73
N GLU A 2 15.62 -17.22 -4.66
CA GLU A 2 14.78 -18.44 -4.62
C GLU A 2 13.29 -18.13 -4.39
N LEU A 3 12.96 -17.19 -3.49
CA LEU A 3 11.58 -16.77 -3.22
C LEU A 3 10.86 -16.20 -4.46
N ASN A 4 11.59 -15.57 -5.38
CA ASN A 4 11.01 -15.03 -6.63
C ASN A 4 10.52 -16.12 -7.59
N LYS A 5 10.97 -17.37 -7.42
CA LYS A 5 10.52 -18.51 -8.24
C LYS A 5 9.23 -19.14 -7.70
N GLN A 6 8.86 -18.83 -6.48
CA GLN A 6 7.65 -19.34 -5.84
C GLN A 6 6.51 -18.34 -6.02
N LYS A 7 5.28 -18.86 -6.10
CA LYS A 7 4.05 -18.06 -6.17
C LYS A 7 3.20 -18.37 -4.94
N PHE A 8 2.92 -17.35 -4.14
CA PHE A 8 2.09 -17.47 -2.95
C PHE A 8 0.62 -17.14 -3.25
N PHE A 9 0.36 -16.03 -3.95
CA PHE A 9 -0.99 -15.65 -4.35
C PHE A 9 -1.45 -16.39 -5.61
N THR A 10 -2.73 -16.77 -5.64
CA THR A 10 -3.41 -17.12 -6.89
C THR A 10 -3.58 -15.88 -7.78
N ASP A 11 -3.92 -16.06 -9.06
CA ASP A 11 -4.17 -14.93 -9.96
C ASP A 11 -5.32 -14.03 -9.47
N ALA A 12 -6.34 -14.64 -8.86
CA ALA A 12 -7.46 -13.93 -8.29
C ALA A 12 -7.08 -13.08 -7.07
N GLU A 13 -6.25 -13.64 -6.18
CA GLU A 13 -5.72 -12.95 -5.00
C GLU A 13 -4.77 -11.82 -5.42
N PHE A 14 -3.87 -12.07 -6.37
CA PHE A 14 -2.96 -11.05 -6.89
C PHE A 14 -3.72 -9.89 -7.54
N LYS A 15 -4.77 -10.18 -8.32
CA LYS A 15 -5.65 -9.14 -8.88
C LYS A 15 -6.32 -8.30 -7.79
N THR A 16 -6.80 -8.93 -6.71
CA THR A 16 -7.38 -8.23 -5.55
C THR A 16 -6.36 -7.30 -4.92
N ILE A 17 -5.13 -7.77 -4.70
CA ILE A 17 -4.03 -6.99 -4.12
C ILE A 17 -3.69 -5.80 -5.01
N SER A 18 -3.62 -5.98 -6.33
CA SER A 18 -3.37 -4.89 -7.28
C SER A 18 -4.45 -3.82 -7.22
N GLN A 19 -5.72 -4.22 -7.21
CA GLN A 19 -6.85 -3.29 -7.11
C GLN A 19 -6.85 -2.55 -5.77
N LEU A 20 -6.66 -3.25 -4.64
CA LEU A 20 -6.55 -2.61 -3.33
C LEU A 20 -5.38 -1.64 -3.25
N SER A 21 -4.22 -2.01 -3.80
CA SER A 21 -3.04 -1.16 -3.80
C SER A 21 -3.31 0.15 -4.55
N ASN A 22 -4.00 0.09 -5.69
CA ASN A 22 -4.38 1.27 -6.46
C ASN A 22 -5.51 2.09 -5.80
N ILE A 23 -6.40 1.45 -5.03
CA ILE A 23 -7.38 2.18 -4.20
C ILE A 23 -6.65 2.97 -3.10
N ILE A 24 -5.59 2.40 -2.50
CA ILE A 24 -4.85 3.04 -1.41
C ILE A 24 -3.92 4.16 -1.93
N ILE A 25 -3.18 3.91 -3.02
CA ILE A 25 -2.34 4.91 -3.71
C ILE A 25 -2.70 4.87 -5.20
N PRO A 26 -3.68 5.67 -5.65
CA PRO A 26 -4.04 5.79 -7.06
C PRO A 26 -2.98 6.58 -7.83
N ALA A 27 -3.00 6.46 -9.16
CA ALA A 27 -2.27 7.40 -10.01
C ALA A 27 -2.90 8.79 -9.94
N ASP A 28 -2.08 9.83 -10.07
CA ASP A 28 -2.50 11.22 -10.15
C ASP A 28 -1.70 11.98 -11.22
N GLU A 29 -1.85 13.31 -11.27
CA GLU A 29 -1.12 14.15 -12.25
C GLU A 29 0.40 14.16 -12.02
N LYS A 30 0.87 13.81 -10.82
CA LYS A 30 2.28 13.92 -10.42
C LYS A 30 3.01 12.59 -10.47
N SER A 31 2.29 11.48 -10.31
CA SER A 31 2.87 10.16 -10.08
C SER A 31 1.98 9.02 -10.54
N GLY A 32 2.61 7.89 -10.88
CA GLY A 32 1.91 6.65 -11.19
C GLY A 32 1.29 6.01 -9.96
N SER A 33 0.46 5.00 -10.21
CA SER A 33 -0.24 4.21 -9.20
C SER A 33 0.68 3.27 -8.43
N ALA A 34 0.16 2.67 -7.36
CA ALA A 34 0.84 1.60 -6.64
C ALA A 34 1.27 0.43 -7.56
N THR A 35 0.45 0.07 -8.56
CA THR A 35 0.83 -0.95 -9.54
C THR A 35 1.98 -0.52 -10.43
N ASP A 36 2.06 0.75 -10.82
CA ASP A 36 3.17 1.27 -11.62
C ASP A 36 4.50 1.22 -10.85
N ALA A 37 4.42 1.38 -9.52
CA ALA A 37 5.53 1.19 -8.59
C ALA A 37 5.82 -0.27 -8.20
N LYS A 38 5.15 -1.27 -8.82
CA LYS A 38 5.30 -2.71 -8.54
C LYS A 38 5.03 -3.11 -7.08
N VAL A 39 4.12 -2.39 -6.42
CA VAL A 39 3.73 -2.69 -5.03
C VAL A 39 3.16 -4.11 -4.86
N PRO A 40 2.30 -4.64 -5.75
CA PRO A 40 1.79 -6.02 -5.60
C PRO A 40 2.90 -7.08 -5.61
N ASP A 41 3.92 -6.91 -6.45
CA ASP A 41 5.10 -7.78 -6.48
C ASP A 41 5.91 -7.69 -5.19
N PHE A 42 6.06 -6.48 -4.64
CA PHE A 42 6.65 -6.27 -3.32
C PHE A 42 5.86 -6.99 -2.23
N ILE A 43 4.53 -6.90 -2.22
CA ILE A 43 3.69 -7.59 -1.23
C ILE A 43 3.82 -9.11 -1.35
N GLU A 44 3.79 -9.65 -2.57
CA GLU A 44 4.04 -11.08 -2.85
C GLU A 44 5.42 -11.51 -2.32
N PHE A 45 6.46 -10.70 -2.50
CA PHE A 45 7.78 -10.97 -1.92
C PHE A 45 7.75 -10.96 -0.39
N ILE A 46 7.18 -9.93 0.23
CA ILE A 46 7.13 -9.78 1.69
C ILE A 46 6.42 -10.96 2.36
N VAL A 47 5.27 -11.41 1.85
CA VAL A 47 4.55 -12.54 2.48
C VAL A 47 5.29 -13.87 2.32
N LYS A 48 6.16 -14.01 1.32
CA LYS A 48 7.03 -15.17 1.17
C LYS A 48 8.23 -15.11 2.11
N ASP A 49 8.82 -13.94 2.27
CA ASP A 49 9.96 -13.70 3.15
C ASP A 49 9.58 -13.72 4.64
N MET A 50 8.34 -13.32 4.95
CA MET A 50 7.78 -13.25 6.30
C MET A 50 6.54 -14.17 6.43
N PRO A 51 6.71 -15.50 6.59
CA PRO A 51 5.61 -16.46 6.57
C PRO A 51 4.48 -16.19 7.57
N TRP A 52 4.77 -15.53 8.70
CA TRP A 52 3.74 -15.14 9.68
C TRP A 52 2.71 -14.15 9.13
N MET A 53 3.00 -13.47 8.01
CA MET A 53 2.05 -12.59 7.32
C MET A 53 1.08 -13.34 6.40
N GLN A 54 1.37 -14.59 6.04
CA GLN A 54 0.56 -15.35 5.07
C GLN A 54 -0.87 -15.59 5.57
N THR A 55 -1.03 -15.98 6.82
CA THR A 55 -2.33 -16.23 7.44
C THR A 55 -3.20 -14.98 7.53
N PRO A 56 -2.75 -13.84 8.11
CA PRO A 56 -3.58 -12.63 8.13
C PRO A 56 -3.87 -12.10 6.72
N MET A 57 -2.93 -12.22 5.78
CA MET A 57 -3.14 -11.82 4.38
C MET A 57 -4.25 -12.62 3.71
N ARG A 58 -4.17 -13.96 3.69
CA ARG A 58 -5.22 -14.80 3.09
C ARG A 58 -6.56 -14.69 3.84
N GLY A 59 -6.51 -14.55 5.17
CA GLY A 59 -7.70 -14.34 5.98
C GLY A 59 -8.47 -13.10 5.57
N GLY A 60 -7.76 -11.99 5.34
CA GLY A 60 -8.38 -10.74 4.91
C GLY A 60 -8.86 -10.73 3.46
N LEU A 61 -8.13 -11.36 2.53
CA LEU A 61 -8.60 -11.54 1.15
C LEU A 61 -9.90 -12.34 1.10
N ARG A 62 -10.00 -13.43 1.85
CA ARG A 62 -11.24 -14.20 1.99
C ARG A 62 -12.36 -13.43 2.67
N TRP A 63 -12.03 -12.57 3.62
CA TRP A 63 -13.00 -11.70 4.27
C TRP A 63 -13.62 -10.74 3.26
N LEU A 64 -12.81 -10.08 2.42
CA LEU A 64 -13.29 -9.20 1.36
C LEU A 64 -14.23 -9.95 0.40
N ASP A 65 -13.80 -11.09 -0.12
CA ASP A 65 -14.62 -11.91 -1.01
C ASP A 65 -15.93 -12.32 -0.34
N SER A 66 -15.91 -12.70 0.94
CA SER A 66 -17.13 -13.05 1.67
C SER A 66 -18.10 -11.86 1.78
N GLN A 67 -17.60 -10.65 2.04
CA GLN A 67 -18.44 -9.46 2.13
C GLN A 67 -19.01 -9.07 0.77
N THR A 68 -18.20 -9.02 -0.27
CA THR A 68 -18.69 -8.64 -1.61
C THR A 68 -19.60 -9.71 -2.21
N LEU A 69 -19.36 -11.00 -1.93
CA LEU A 69 -20.29 -12.07 -2.32
C LEU A 69 -21.65 -11.87 -1.66
N LYS A 70 -21.70 -11.51 -0.38
CA LYS A 70 -22.96 -11.25 0.34
C LYS A 70 -23.71 -10.03 -0.20
N ILE A 71 -22.99 -8.94 -0.51
CA ILE A 71 -23.61 -7.66 -0.88
C ILE A 71 -23.91 -7.59 -2.39
N PHE A 72 -23.02 -8.13 -3.23
CA PHE A 72 -23.03 -7.94 -4.69
C PHE A 72 -23.07 -9.24 -5.49
N GLY A 73 -23.03 -10.41 -4.82
CA GLY A 73 -23.09 -11.72 -5.49
C GLY A 73 -21.83 -12.12 -6.25
N LYS A 74 -20.71 -11.43 -6.06
CA LYS A 74 -19.44 -11.70 -6.76
C LYS A 74 -18.21 -11.41 -5.89
N PRO A 75 -17.06 -12.07 -6.13
CA PRO A 75 -15.83 -11.80 -5.37
C PRO A 75 -15.32 -10.37 -5.64
N PHE A 76 -14.48 -9.87 -4.74
CA PHE A 76 -14.07 -8.46 -4.74
C PHE A 76 -13.39 -8.07 -6.06
N ASN A 77 -12.59 -8.97 -6.62
CA ASN A 77 -11.87 -8.73 -7.87
C ASN A 77 -12.74 -8.71 -9.15
N GLN A 78 -14.03 -9.00 -9.00
CA GLN A 78 -15.05 -8.92 -10.06
C GLN A 78 -16.06 -7.80 -9.80
N CYS A 79 -15.99 -7.13 -8.65
CA CYS A 79 -16.78 -5.94 -8.37
C CYS A 79 -16.34 -4.76 -9.25
N THR A 80 -17.28 -3.86 -9.54
CA THR A 80 -16.95 -2.55 -10.12
C THR A 80 -16.22 -1.70 -9.08
N GLU A 81 -15.50 -0.67 -9.52
CA GLU A 81 -14.80 0.23 -8.61
C GLU A 81 -15.72 0.83 -7.55
N SER A 82 -16.90 1.32 -7.94
CA SER A 82 -17.91 1.83 -7.00
C SER A 82 -18.36 0.79 -5.96
N GLN A 83 -18.52 -0.47 -6.37
CA GLN A 83 -18.85 -1.57 -5.45
C GLN A 83 -17.70 -1.87 -4.49
N GLN A 84 -16.46 -1.84 -4.99
CA GLN A 84 -15.26 -2.03 -4.16
C GLN A 84 -15.17 -0.93 -3.11
N LEU A 85 -15.26 0.34 -3.52
CA LEU A 85 -15.22 1.50 -2.63
C LEU A 85 -16.32 1.47 -1.57
N THR A 86 -17.53 1.03 -1.93
CA THR A 86 -18.65 0.86 -0.97
C THR A 86 -18.28 -0.04 0.22
N LEU A 87 -17.49 -1.10 -0.01
CA LEU A 87 -16.99 -1.94 1.09
C LEU A 87 -15.77 -1.32 1.76
N ILE A 88 -14.84 -0.74 0.99
CA ILE A 88 -13.61 -0.14 1.53
C ILE A 88 -13.91 1.03 2.47
N ASP A 89 -14.87 1.89 2.14
CA ASP A 89 -15.27 3.02 2.99
C ASP A 89 -15.73 2.60 4.39
N GLN A 90 -16.23 1.37 4.54
CA GLN A 90 -16.66 0.82 5.83
C GLN A 90 -15.49 0.36 6.71
N ILE A 91 -14.29 0.18 6.14
CA ILE A 91 -13.11 -0.36 6.83
C ILE A 91 -11.87 0.54 6.77
N ALA A 92 -11.89 1.59 5.95
CA ALA A 92 -10.76 2.49 5.74
C ALA A 92 -10.42 3.37 6.96
N TYR A 93 -11.43 3.66 7.79
CA TYR A 93 -11.34 4.56 8.93
C TYR A 93 -11.66 3.79 10.23
N PRO A 94 -10.65 3.35 11.00
CA PRO A 94 -10.84 2.52 12.19
C PRO A 94 -11.82 3.10 13.22
N ASP A 95 -11.80 4.42 13.40
CA ASP A 95 -12.63 5.12 14.40
C ASP A 95 -14.11 5.22 13.98
N LEU A 96 -14.40 5.08 12.68
CA LEU A 96 -15.75 5.15 12.12
C LEU A 96 -16.32 3.76 11.81
N ALA A 97 -15.48 2.72 11.85
CA ALA A 97 -15.85 1.38 11.48
C ALA A 97 -16.79 0.74 12.53
N LYS A 98 -17.81 0.04 12.04
CA LYS A 98 -18.72 -0.71 12.90
C LYS A 98 -17.98 -1.87 13.60
N PRO A 99 -18.42 -2.29 14.81
CA PRO A 99 -17.75 -3.36 15.55
C PRO A 99 -17.63 -4.69 14.81
N ASP A 100 -18.58 -5.02 13.93
CA ASP A 100 -18.59 -6.22 13.09
C ASP A 100 -17.59 -6.16 11.92
N MET A 101 -17.07 -4.98 11.59
CA MET A 101 -16.10 -4.75 10.52
C MET A 101 -14.65 -4.81 10.99
N LYS A 102 -14.38 -5.04 12.28
CA LYS A 102 -13.03 -5.03 12.87
C LYS A 102 -12.00 -5.91 12.16
N HIS A 103 -12.40 -7.08 11.67
CA HIS A 103 -11.51 -7.95 10.90
C HIS A 103 -11.11 -7.33 9.56
N GLY A 104 -12.05 -6.70 8.86
CA GLY A 104 -11.80 -5.96 7.63
C GLY A 104 -10.89 -4.76 7.87
N VAL A 105 -11.12 -3.99 8.95
CA VAL A 105 -10.25 -2.87 9.36
C VAL A 105 -8.82 -3.32 9.59
N THR A 106 -8.63 -4.43 10.33
CA THR A 106 -7.30 -4.97 10.61
C THR A 106 -6.57 -5.35 9.32
N PHE A 107 -7.26 -6.01 8.40
CA PHE A 107 -6.70 -6.36 7.10
C PHE A 107 -6.39 -5.14 6.24
N PHE A 108 -7.32 -4.17 6.16
CA PHE A 108 -7.10 -2.96 5.37
C PHE A 108 -5.93 -2.14 5.90
N ASN A 109 -5.74 -2.09 7.22
CA ASN A 109 -4.55 -1.47 7.83
C ASN A 109 -3.26 -2.17 7.42
N LEU A 110 -3.23 -3.51 7.43
CA LEU A 110 -2.08 -4.28 6.95
C LEU A 110 -1.77 -3.95 5.48
N MET A 111 -2.79 -3.99 4.62
CA MET A 111 -2.65 -3.66 3.20
C MET A 111 -2.16 -2.23 3.00
N ARG A 112 -2.76 -1.24 3.69
CA ARG A 112 -2.35 0.17 3.62
C ARG A 112 -0.90 0.37 4.01
N ASN A 113 -0.46 -0.25 5.10
CA ASN A 113 0.91 -0.13 5.57
C ASN A 113 1.91 -0.75 4.59
N LEU A 114 1.59 -1.94 4.04
CA LEU A 114 2.42 -2.60 3.04
C LEU A 114 2.46 -1.82 1.72
N THR A 115 1.32 -1.29 1.26
CA THR A 115 1.24 -0.48 0.04
C THR A 115 2.06 0.80 0.17
N ALA A 116 1.91 1.54 1.28
CA ALA A 116 2.71 2.73 1.53
C ALA A 116 4.21 2.41 1.64
N SER A 117 4.57 1.33 2.34
CA SER A 117 5.97 0.91 2.47
C SER A 117 6.58 0.55 1.12
N GLY A 118 5.86 -0.21 0.29
CA GLY A 118 6.31 -0.59 -1.05
C GLY A 118 6.44 0.62 -1.97
N TYR A 119 5.44 1.52 -1.96
CA TYR A 119 5.43 2.70 -2.83
C TYR A 119 6.55 3.68 -2.50
N PHE A 120 6.66 4.09 -1.22
CA PHE A 120 7.66 5.07 -0.78
C PHE A 120 9.08 4.51 -0.62
N SER A 121 9.27 3.20 -0.81
CA SER A 121 10.59 2.58 -0.99
C SER A 121 10.97 2.39 -2.46
N SER A 122 10.09 2.75 -3.39
CA SER A 122 10.36 2.70 -4.83
C SER A 122 10.93 4.03 -5.35
N GLU A 123 11.59 3.98 -6.50
CA GLU A 123 12.08 5.19 -7.19
C GLU A 123 10.94 6.19 -7.46
N MET A 124 9.73 5.69 -7.78
CA MET A 124 8.56 6.52 -8.02
C MET A 124 8.15 7.28 -6.75
N GLY A 125 8.11 6.59 -5.61
CA GLY A 125 7.80 7.20 -4.32
C GLY A 125 8.86 8.22 -3.88
N TRP A 126 10.15 7.92 -4.07
CA TRP A 126 11.23 8.87 -3.75
C TRP A 126 11.13 10.16 -4.55
N LYS A 127 10.87 10.05 -5.86
CA LYS A 127 10.65 11.21 -6.73
C LYS A 127 9.43 12.02 -6.30
N PHE A 128 8.35 11.37 -5.90
CA PHE A 128 7.14 12.04 -5.44
C PHE A 128 7.36 12.90 -4.19
N ILE A 129 8.12 12.41 -3.21
CA ILE A 129 8.43 13.16 -1.97
C ILE A 129 9.67 14.07 -2.09
N ASP A 130 10.20 14.24 -3.31
CA ASP A 130 11.44 14.95 -3.60
C ASP A 130 12.65 14.51 -2.75
N TYR A 131 12.70 13.21 -2.42
CA TYR A 131 13.82 12.66 -1.66
C TYR A 131 15.09 12.67 -2.54
N LYS A 132 16.04 13.52 -2.16
CA LYS A 132 17.32 13.67 -2.89
C LYS A 132 18.34 12.56 -2.59
N GLY A 133 18.23 11.92 -1.42
CA GLY A 133 19.23 10.94 -0.96
C GLY A 133 20.61 11.56 -0.72
N ASN A 134 21.65 10.74 -0.82
CA ASN A 134 23.05 11.16 -0.65
C ASN A 134 23.61 11.70 -1.97
N THR A 135 23.06 12.82 -2.45
CA THR A 135 23.67 13.58 -3.55
C THR A 135 24.69 14.57 -3.00
N PRO A 136 25.88 14.70 -3.63
CA PRO A 136 26.81 15.77 -3.28
C PRO A 136 26.11 17.13 -3.40
N ASN A 137 26.16 17.93 -2.35
CA ASN A 137 25.68 19.30 -2.36
C ASN A 137 26.87 20.28 -2.32
N ASN A 138 26.67 21.49 -2.83
CA ASN A 138 27.61 22.57 -2.60
C ASN A 138 27.25 23.24 -1.28
N TRP A 139 27.90 22.81 -0.19
CA TRP A 139 27.73 23.45 1.11
C TRP A 139 28.63 24.68 1.19
N GLU A 140 28.03 25.85 1.03
CA GLU A 140 28.75 27.15 1.11
C GLU A 140 29.10 27.58 2.54
N GLY A 141 28.79 26.74 3.54
CA GLY A 141 28.95 27.06 4.95
C GLY A 141 27.65 27.51 5.62
N VAL A 142 27.78 27.92 6.88
CA VAL A 142 26.66 28.49 7.64
C VAL A 142 26.29 29.85 7.03
N PRO A 143 25.00 30.15 6.79
CA PRO A 143 24.60 31.43 6.23
C PRO A 143 25.12 32.63 7.05
N PRO A 144 25.59 33.73 6.42
CA PRO A 144 26.17 34.87 7.13
C PRO A 144 25.25 35.48 8.20
N GLU A 145 23.95 35.51 7.96
CA GLU A 145 22.95 36.02 8.91
C GLU A 145 22.81 35.16 10.17
N VAL A 146 23.16 33.87 10.09
CA VAL A 146 23.20 32.98 11.26
C VAL A 146 24.50 33.22 12.02
N LEU A 147 25.63 33.35 11.33
CA LEU A 147 26.93 33.66 11.93
C LEU A 147 26.90 34.98 12.72
N ALA A 148 26.29 36.03 12.14
CA ALA A 148 26.13 37.33 12.76
C ALA A 148 25.39 37.27 14.12
N LYS A 149 24.43 36.35 14.30
CA LYS A 149 23.72 36.17 15.59
C LYS A 149 24.62 35.65 16.71
N TYR A 150 25.74 35.02 16.37
CA TYR A 150 26.69 34.45 17.32
C TYR A 150 28.02 35.23 17.37
N GLY A 151 28.09 36.40 16.72
CA GLY A 151 29.28 37.26 16.74
C GLY A 151 30.40 36.82 15.78
N PHE A 152 30.05 36.06 14.74
CA PHE A 152 30.91 35.71 13.62
C PHE A 152 30.56 36.53 12.37
#